data_AF-A0A7C2FH15-F1
#
_entry.id   AF-A0A7C2FH15-F1
#
_cell.length_a   1.000
_cell.length_b   1.000
_cell.length_c   1.000
_cell.angle_alpha   90.00
_cell.angle_beta   90.00
_cell.angle_gamma   90.00
#
_symmetry.space_group_name_H-M   'P 1'
#
loop_
_entity.id
_entity.type
_entity.pdbx_description
1 polymer ?
#
loop_
_entity_poly.entity_id
_entity_poly.type
_entity_poly.pdbx_seq_one_letter_code
_entity_poly.pdbx_strand_id
1 'polypeptide(L)'
;MEMVFITLKFLPEEYHVKLEFYGEDGRLVKTMEYEGVKQIVFKDVEVRVNRQLSQSPLVMIASAQGIDVSLIENSVLYVRGKQD
;
A
#
# COMPACT_ATOMS: atom_id res chain seq x y z
N MET A 1 13.21 -5.50 7.41
CA MET A 1 11.80 -5.06 7.42
C MET A 1 11.46 -4.61 6.02
N GLU A 2 10.44 -5.20 5.42
CA GLU A 2 9.97 -4.83 4.08
C GLU A 2 9.13 -3.56 4.16
N MET A 3 9.10 -2.81 3.06
CA MET A 3 8.31 -1.58 2.97
C MET A 3 7.48 -1.57 1.70
N VAL A 4 6.26 -1.06 1.81
CA VAL A 4 5.39 -0.79 0.67
C VAL A 4 5.02 0.69 0.68
N PHE A 5 5.34 1.36 -0.43
CA PHE A 5 4.84 2.70 -0.71
C PHE A 5 3.49 2.56 -1.41
N ILE A 6 2.50 3.26 -0.88
CA ILE A 6 1.10 3.17 -1.29
C ILE A 6 0.71 4.56 -1.77
N THR A 7 0.61 4.70 -3.08
CA THR A 7 0.15 5.92 -3.72
C THR A 7 -1.33 5.82 -3.99
N LEU A 8 -2.12 6.72 -3.39
CA LEU A 8 -3.57 6.79 -3.49
C LEU A 8 -4.00 8.00 -4.30
N LYS A 9 -4.52 7.74 -5.50
CA LYS A 9 -5.21 8.74 -6.29
C LYS A 9 -6.71 8.58 -6.07
N PHE A 10 -7.33 9.64 -5.56
CA PHE A 10 -8.77 9.70 -5.30
C PHE A 10 -9.51 9.92 -6.62
N LEU A 11 -10.52 9.09 -6.89
CA LEU A 11 -11.52 9.27 -7.93
C LEU A 11 -12.91 9.32 -7.27
N PRO A 12 -13.97 9.74 -7.99
CA PRO A 12 -15.32 9.58 -7.49
C PRO A 12 -15.59 8.11 -7.15
N GLU A 13 -15.98 7.82 -5.90
CA GLU A 13 -16.36 6.49 -5.39
C GLU A 13 -15.27 5.42 -5.29
N GLU A 14 -14.02 5.70 -5.71
CA GLU A 14 -12.94 4.72 -5.71
C GLU A 14 -11.54 5.35 -5.62
N TYR A 15 -10.54 4.47 -5.49
CA TYR A 15 -9.12 4.76 -5.48
C TYR A 15 -8.44 4.03 -6.62
N HIS A 16 -7.54 4.73 -7.30
CA HIS A 16 -6.44 4.08 -8.01
C HIS A 16 -5.27 3.95 -7.04
N VAL A 17 -4.85 2.72 -6.80
CA VAL A 17 -3.81 2.38 -5.84
C VAL A 17 -2.59 1.83 -6.56
N LYS A 18 -1.46 2.52 -6.44
CA LYS A 18 -0.15 2.01 -6.87
C LYS A 18 0.65 1.60 -5.65
N LEU A 19 1.19 0.39 -5.69
CA LEU A 19 2.04 -0.19 -4.65
C LEU A 19 3.45 -0.39 -5.19
N GLU A 20 4.44 0.08 -4.44
CA GLU A 20 5.86 -0.09 -4.73
C GLU A 20 6.52 -0.80 -3.55
N PHE A 21 6.94 -2.04 -3.77
CA PHE A 21 7.54 -2.91 -2.76
C PHE A 21 9.05 -2.73 -2.74
N TYR A 22 9.60 -2.42 -1.58
CA TYR A 22 11.03 -2.25 -1.37
C TYR A 22 11.56 -3.34 -0.44
N GLY A 23 12.66 -3.95 -0.87
CA GLY A 23 13.41 -4.92 -0.08
C GLY A 23 14.16 -4.25 1.06
N GLU A 24 14.74 -5.05 1.95
CA GLU A 24 15.48 -4.55 3.12
C GLU A 24 16.72 -3.72 2.74
N ASP A 25 17.26 -3.92 1.53
CA ASP A 25 18.36 -3.15 0.96
C ASP A 25 17.93 -1.79 0.37
N GLY A 26 16.63 -1.46 0.48
CA GLY A 26 16.03 -0.22 -0.03
C GLY A 26 15.80 -0.21 -1.55
N ARG A 27 15.99 -1.33 -2.25
CA ARG A 27 15.73 -1.41 -3.69
C ARG A 27 14.28 -1.76 -3.97
N LEU A 28 13.75 -1.19 -5.05
CA LEU A 28 12.43 -1.54 -5.57
C LEU A 28 12.46 -2.98 -6.11
N VAL A 29 11.61 -3.83 -5.55
CA VAL A 29 11.47 -5.25 -5.90
C VAL A 29 10.32 -5.47 -6.87
N LYS A 30 9.19 -4.77 -6.68
CA LYS A 30 7.97 -4.98 -7.45
C LYS A 30 7.08 -3.75 -7.43
N THR A 31 6.35 -3.53 -8.52
CA THR A 31 5.25 -2.57 -8.59
C THR A 31 3.94 -3.30 -8.90
N MET A 32 2.84 -2.89 -8.28
CA MET A 32 1.49 -3.37 -8.56
C MET A 32 0.52 -2.20 -8.62
N GLU A 33 -0.51 -2.31 -9.45
CA GLU A 33 -1.55 -1.30 -9.58
C GLU A 33 -2.93 -1.94 -9.48
N TYR A 34 -3.84 -1.26 -8.81
CA TYR A 34 -5.22 -1.65 -8.64
C TYR A 34 -6.14 -0.46 -8.94
N GLU A 35 -7.16 -0.71 -9.75
CA GLU A 35 -8.25 0.22 -10.04
C GLU A 35 -9.54 -0.29 -9.36
N GLY A 36 -10.55 0.57 -9.20
CA GLY A 36 -11.82 0.16 -8.58
C GLY A 36 -11.76 -0.13 -7.08
N VAL A 37 -10.66 0.19 -6.40
CA VAL A 37 -10.52 -0.04 -4.96
C VAL A 37 -11.42 0.93 -4.22
N LYS A 38 -12.34 0.45 -3.39
CA LYS A 38 -13.25 1.29 -2.58
C LYS A 38 -12.79 1.44 -1.14
N GLN A 39 -11.99 0.49 -0.66
CA GLN A 39 -11.50 0.47 0.70
C GLN A 39 -10.11 -0.16 0.77
N ILE A 40 -9.27 0.37 1.66
CA ILE A 40 -7.97 -0.22 1.99
C ILE A 40 -7.97 -0.56 3.48
N VAL A 41 -7.56 -1.78 3.79
CA VAL A 41 -7.54 -2.31 5.16
C VAL A 41 -6.11 -2.69 5.52
N PHE A 42 -5.60 -2.06 6.57
CA PHE A 42 -4.30 -2.35 7.16
C PHE A 42 -4.46 -3.27 8.36
N LYS A 43 -3.70 -4.36 8.41
CA LYS A 43 -3.66 -5.27 9.56
C LYS A 43 -2.23 -5.62 9.91
N ASP A 44 -1.87 -5.53 11.19
CA ASP A 44 -0.56 -5.98 11.68
C ASP A 44 0.63 -5.32 10.94
N VAL A 45 0.45 -4.05 10.54
CA VAL A 45 1.49 -3.22 9.90
C VAL A 45 1.59 -1.88 10.61
N GLU A 46 2.79 -1.31 10.61
CA GLU A 46 2.94 0.12 10.90
C GLU A 46 2.65 0.91 9.64
N VAL A 47 1.78 1.93 9.74
CA VAL A 47 1.45 2.83 8.62
C VAL A 47 1.92 4.24 8.95
N ARG A 48 2.76 4.79 8.07
CA ARG A 48 3.20 6.18 8.12
C ARG A 48 2.57 6.96 6.98
N VAL A 49 2.01 8.11 7.30
CA VAL A 49 1.51 9.06 6.30
C VAL A 49 2.50 10.21 6.22
N ASN A 50 3.05 10.48 5.04
CA ASN A 50 4.07 11.51 4.89
C ASN A 50 3.73 12.49 3.77
N ARG A 51 3.36 13.72 4.16
CA ARG A 51 3.01 14.81 3.24
C ARG A 51 4.22 15.38 2.48
N GLN A 52 5.44 15.10 2.90
CA GLN A 52 6.65 15.51 2.17
C GLN A 52 6.87 14.69 0.89
N LEU A 53 6.30 13.48 0.81
CA LEU A 53 6.46 12.61 -0.37
C LEU A 53 5.62 13.07 -1.56
N SER A 54 4.43 13.62 -1.29
CA SER A 54 3.54 14.15 -2.31
C SER A 54 2.42 14.95 -1.65
N GLN A 55 2.00 16.06 -2.27
CA GLN A 55 0.81 16.80 -1.86
C GLN A 55 -0.48 16.18 -2.40
N SER A 56 -0.41 15.56 -3.57
CA SER A 56 -1.47 14.78 -4.23
C SER A 56 -0.85 14.05 -5.41
N PRO A 57 -0.97 12.71 -5.56
CA PRO A 57 -1.75 11.77 -4.73
C PRO A 57 -1.24 11.61 -3.29
N LEU A 58 -2.08 11.09 -2.38
CA LEU A 58 -1.67 10.78 -1.00
C LEU A 58 -0.71 9.59 -1.02
N VAL A 59 0.42 9.71 -0.33
CA VAL A 59 1.41 8.63 -0.20
C VAL A 59 1.50 8.17 1.25
N MET A 60 1.37 6.87 1.44
CA MET A 60 1.55 6.19 2.72
C MET A 60 2.65 5.14 2.60
N ILE A 61 3.31 4.84 3.71
CA ILE A 61 4.30 3.77 3.80
C ILE A 61 3.78 2.75 4.79
N ALA A 62 3.62 1.50 4.37
CA ALA A 62 3.36 0.37 5.25
C ALA A 62 4.65 -0.43 5.45
N SER A 63 4.95 -0.83 6.68
CA SER A 63 6.11 -1.66 7.01
C SER A 63 5.79 -2.76 8.00
N ALA A 64 6.32 -3.96 7.77
CA ALA A 64 6.23 -5.12 8.65
C ALA A 64 7.35 -6.14 8.35
N GLN A 65 7.50 -7.16 9.21
CA GLN A 65 8.32 -8.33 8.91
C GLN A 65 7.53 -9.25 7.97
N GLY A 66 7.71 -9.05 6.67
CA GLY A 66 6.93 -9.70 5.61
C GLY A 66 5.61 -8.98 5.36
N ILE A 67 5.40 -8.53 4.13
CA ILE A 67 4.15 -7.89 3.71
C ILE A 67 3.40 -8.77 2.70
N ASP A 68 2.11 -8.98 2.96
CA ASP A 68 1.17 -9.61 2.04
C ASP A 68 0.11 -8.61 1.58
N VAL A 69 -0.25 -8.67 0.31
CA VAL A 69 -1.27 -7.81 -0.29
C VAL A 69 -2.26 -8.65 -1.09
N SER A 70 -3.55 -8.46 -0.80
CA SER A 70 -4.63 -9.19 -1.47
C SER A 70 -5.82 -8.29 -1.74
N LEU A 71 -6.40 -8.37 -2.94
CA LEU A 71 -7.67 -7.74 -3.28
C LEU A 71 -8.82 -8.72 -3.02
N ILE A 72 -9.75 -8.36 -2.15
CA ILE A 72 -10.95 -9.14 -1.81
C ILE A 72 -12.16 -8.50 -2.49
N GLU A 73 -13.07 -9.32 -3.04
CA GLU A 73 -14.32 -8.88 -3.68
C GLU A 73 -14.11 -7.78 -4.74
N ASN A 74 -12.96 -7.81 -5.42
CA ASN A 74 -12.53 -6.85 -6.44
C ASN A 74 -12.52 -5.37 -6.02
N SER A 75 -12.64 -5.05 -4.72
CA SER A 75 -12.78 -3.66 -4.28
C SER A 75 -12.18 -3.34 -2.91
N VAL A 76 -11.87 -4.35 -2.09
CA VAL A 76 -11.25 -4.15 -0.77
C VAL A 76 -9.82 -4.63 -0.79
N LEU A 77 -8.87 -3.70 -0.79
CA LEU A 77 -7.44 -4.00 -0.80
C LEU A 77 -6.94 -4.19 0.63
N TYR A 78 -6.42 -5.36 0.95
CA TYR A 78 -5.77 -5.62 2.22
C TYR A 78 -4.25 -5.51 2.08
N VAL A 79 -3.64 -4.83 3.05
CA VAL A 79 -2.18 -4.78 3.25
C VAL A 79 -1.91 -5.31 4.65
N ARG A 80 -1.23 -6.46 4.75
CA ARG A 80 -1.07 -7.21 6.00
C ARG A 80 0.38 -7.52 6.29
N GLY A 81 0.78 -7.45 7.56
CA GLY A 81 2.00 -8.07 8.03
C GLY A 81 1.80 -9.58 8.09
N LYS A 82 2.83 -10.37 7.77
CA LYS A 82 2.81 -11.79 8.13
C LYS A 82 2.93 -11.90 9.65
N GLN A 83 2.05 -12.67 10.25
CA GLN A 83 2.25 -13.17 11.61
C GLN A 83 2.93 -14.52 11.46
N ASP A 84 4.12 -14.65 12.04
CA ASP A 84 4.77 -15.95 12.26
C ASP A 84 3.97 -16.80 13.26
#